data_AF-A0A419EZX6-F1
#
_entry.id   AF-A0A419EZX6-F1
#
_cell.length_a   1.000
_cell.length_b   1.000
_cell.length_c   1.000
_cell.angle_alpha   90.00
_cell.angle_beta   90.00
_cell.angle_gamma   90.00
#
_symmetry.space_group_name_H-M   'P 1'
#
loop_
_entity.id
_entity.type
_entity.pdbx_description
1 polymer ?
#
loop_
_entity_poly.entity_id
_entity_poly.type
_entity_poly.pdbx_seq_one_letter_code
_entity_poly.pdbx_strand_id
1 'polypeptide(L)'
;MSVEFSEPEATYLHTTLDLMTGLGFRVRDTFSFQRNLDDYYTNGKRYDGPRQFKIQWVSTTDFSRVQAKLAYTIPRFASSAYDGYTITVASRLKLLGRDDAIIHECVHFLQHVTAEEESSYVDYNGNNYREYVSQRTELEAHLVQIAYIIEAESKWLEQKLDQGQRARVREMIDRFRKTHNTNVGLTIILICKETGLI
;
A
#
# COMPACT_ATOMS: atom_id res chain seq x y z
N MET A 1 -20.76 -19.05 4.50
CA MET A 1 -20.95 -17.81 3.74
C MET A 1 -19.58 -17.33 3.35
N SER A 2 -19.32 -17.19 2.04
CA SER A 2 -18.09 -16.56 1.53
C SER A 2 -18.05 -15.10 1.95
N VAL A 3 -16.89 -14.61 2.37
CA VAL A 3 -16.68 -13.19 2.67
C VAL A 3 -16.50 -12.49 1.33
N GLU A 4 -17.57 -11.89 0.80
CA GLU A 4 -17.53 -11.20 -0.48
C GLU A 4 -16.96 -9.79 -0.32
N PHE A 5 -15.89 -9.51 -1.08
CA PHE A 5 -15.46 -8.15 -1.40
C PHE A 5 -16.33 -7.60 -2.53
N SER A 6 -16.43 -6.29 -2.69
CA SER A 6 -16.82 -5.77 -4.01
C SER A 6 -15.72 -6.14 -5.03
N GLU A 7 -16.11 -6.48 -6.27
CA GLU A 7 -15.14 -6.90 -7.31
C GLU A 7 -13.95 -5.92 -7.50
N PRO A 8 -14.12 -4.59 -7.41
CA PRO A 8 -13.00 -3.66 -7.53
C PRO A 8 -12.01 -3.76 -6.37
N GLU A 9 -12.49 -3.86 -5.12
CA GLU A 9 -11.63 -3.95 -3.93
C GLU A 9 -10.82 -5.25 -3.90
N ALA A 10 -11.44 -6.36 -4.28
CA ALA A 10 -10.75 -7.64 -4.43
C ALA A 10 -9.61 -7.53 -5.44
N THR A 11 -9.86 -6.88 -6.58
CA THR A 11 -8.89 -6.72 -7.68
C THR A 11 -7.66 -5.94 -7.23
N TYR A 12 -7.84 -4.84 -6.49
CA TYR A 12 -6.71 -4.07 -5.95
C TYR A 12 -5.93 -4.87 -4.92
N LEU A 13 -6.61 -5.57 -4.00
CA LEU A 13 -5.92 -6.39 -3.00
C LEU A 13 -5.14 -7.55 -3.62
N HIS A 14 -5.70 -8.24 -4.62
CA HIS A 14 -4.98 -9.28 -5.36
C HIS A 14 -3.75 -8.72 -6.07
N THR A 15 -3.91 -7.62 -6.81
CA THR A 15 -2.80 -6.94 -7.49
C THR A 15 -1.70 -6.54 -6.50
N THR A 16 -2.06 -5.92 -5.37
CA THR A 16 -1.10 -5.52 -4.34
C THR A 16 -0.39 -6.73 -3.73
N LEU A 17 -1.11 -7.82 -3.44
CA LEU A 17 -0.50 -9.05 -2.89
C LEU A 17 0.49 -9.70 -3.85
N ASP A 18 0.16 -9.75 -5.13
CA ASP A 18 1.05 -10.32 -6.15
C ASP A 18 2.35 -9.48 -6.26
N LEU A 19 2.22 -8.15 -6.25
CA LEU A 19 3.37 -7.23 -6.27
C LEU A 19 4.21 -7.31 -4.99
N MET A 20 3.58 -7.32 -3.81
CA MET A 20 4.26 -7.48 -2.52
C MET A 20 5.02 -8.81 -2.49
N THR A 21 4.39 -9.90 -2.93
CA THR A 21 5.01 -11.23 -3.02
C THR A 21 6.19 -11.23 -4.00
N GLY A 22 6.03 -10.61 -5.17
CA GLY A 22 7.09 -10.46 -6.17
C GLY A 22 8.28 -9.61 -5.70
N LEU A 23 8.09 -8.74 -4.71
CA LEU A 23 9.14 -7.96 -4.04
C LEU A 23 9.69 -8.63 -2.77
N GLY A 24 9.12 -9.76 -2.36
CA GLY A 24 9.50 -10.49 -1.15
C GLY A 24 9.06 -9.82 0.16
N PHE A 25 8.02 -8.98 0.11
CA PHE A 25 7.47 -8.31 1.30
C PHE A 25 6.53 -9.22 2.07
N ARG A 26 6.57 -9.09 3.39
CA ARG A 26 5.78 -9.92 4.29
C ARG A 26 4.37 -9.35 4.44
N VAL A 27 3.38 -10.16 4.11
CA VAL A 27 1.98 -9.87 4.36
C VAL A 27 1.63 -10.19 5.82
N ARG A 28 0.76 -9.39 6.43
CA ARG A 28 0.29 -9.60 7.81
C ARG A 28 -0.40 -10.95 7.96
N ASP A 29 -0.12 -11.61 9.08
CA ASP A 29 -0.65 -12.94 9.39
C ASP A 29 -2.13 -12.92 9.81
N THR A 30 -2.70 -11.73 10.00
CA THR A 30 -4.12 -11.50 10.26
C THR A 30 -4.99 -11.38 9.00
N PHE A 31 -4.40 -11.31 7.80
CA PHE A 31 -5.15 -11.19 6.55
C PHE A 31 -5.27 -12.54 5.82
N SER A 32 -6.47 -12.82 5.31
CA SER A 32 -6.72 -13.85 4.29
C SER A 32 -8.00 -13.53 3.51
N PHE A 33 -8.14 -14.08 2.30
CA PHE A 33 -9.40 -13.95 1.54
C PHE A 33 -10.50 -14.89 2.06
N GLN A 34 -10.14 -15.97 2.76
CA GLN A 34 -11.08 -16.99 3.22
C GLN A 34 -11.64 -16.68 4.62
N ARG A 35 -10.85 -16.01 5.47
CA ARG A 35 -11.20 -15.66 6.84
C ARG A 35 -11.06 -14.17 7.07
N ASN A 36 -12.02 -13.61 7.79
CA ASN A 36 -12.02 -12.20 8.14
C ASN A 36 -11.70 -12.05 9.62
N LEU A 37 -10.49 -11.57 9.90
CA LEU A 37 -10.04 -11.26 11.26
C LEU A 37 -10.09 -9.76 11.55
N ASP A 38 -10.57 -8.95 10.60
CA ASP A 38 -10.58 -7.50 10.70
C ASP A 38 -11.88 -6.95 11.30
N ASP A 39 -12.95 -7.75 11.37
CA ASP A 39 -14.30 -7.29 11.72
C ASP A 39 -14.71 -7.47 13.18
N TYR A 40 -13.81 -7.86 14.09
CA TYR A 40 -14.19 -8.25 15.46
C TYR A 40 -15.10 -7.24 16.16
N TYR A 41 -14.79 -5.95 16.07
CA TYR A 41 -15.54 -4.92 16.79
C TYR A 41 -16.81 -4.49 16.06
N THR A 42 -16.82 -4.53 14.73
CA THR A 42 -18.00 -4.26 13.91
C THR A 42 -18.98 -5.42 13.85
N ASN A 43 -18.52 -6.65 14.03
CA ASN A 43 -19.29 -7.89 13.97
C ASN A 43 -19.63 -8.43 15.37
N GLY A 44 -19.91 -7.53 16.33
CA GLY A 44 -20.43 -7.93 17.63
C GLY A 44 -19.50 -8.84 18.44
N LYS A 45 -18.18 -8.62 18.37
CA LYS A 45 -17.13 -9.40 19.05
C LYS A 45 -17.01 -10.83 18.51
N ARG A 46 -17.14 -10.98 17.19
CA ARG A 46 -16.97 -12.24 16.45
C ARG A 46 -16.19 -11.99 15.17
N TYR A 47 -15.54 -13.03 14.66
CA TYR A 47 -14.81 -13.00 13.40
C TYR A 47 -15.65 -13.57 12.26
N ASP A 48 -15.13 -13.45 11.04
CA ASP A 48 -15.64 -14.09 9.83
C ASP A 48 -17.01 -13.55 9.36
N GLY A 49 -17.33 -12.31 9.72
CA GLY A 49 -18.41 -11.51 9.13
C GLY A 49 -17.97 -10.73 7.89
N PRO A 50 -18.84 -9.85 7.35
CA PRO A 50 -18.53 -9.09 6.14
C PRO A 50 -17.34 -8.16 6.34
N ARG A 51 -16.36 -8.22 5.43
CA ARG A 51 -15.16 -7.40 5.50
C ARG A 51 -15.49 -5.94 5.25
N GLN A 52 -15.02 -5.09 6.16
CA GLN A 52 -15.22 -3.64 6.12
C GLN A 52 -13.99 -2.94 5.53
N PHE A 53 -13.54 -3.38 4.35
CA PHE A 53 -12.51 -2.70 3.57
C PHE A 53 -13.19 -1.91 2.46
N LYS A 54 -12.96 -0.59 2.39
CA LYS A 54 -13.66 0.29 1.45
C LYS A 54 -12.70 1.21 0.70
N ILE A 55 -12.95 1.39 -0.60
CA ILE A 55 -12.29 2.43 -1.40
C ILE A 55 -13.31 3.50 -1.79
N GLN A 56 -13.04 4.75 -1.41
CA GLN A 56 -13.93 5.88 -1.63
C GLN A 56 -13.25 6.97 -2.46
N TRP A 57 -13.89 7.35 -3.56
CA TRP A 57 -13.49 8.48 -4.38
C TRP A 57 -14.20 9.75 -3.90
N VAL A 58 -13.45 10.77 -3.53
CA VAL A 58 -14.00 12.02 -3.00
C VAL A 58 -13.50 13.23 -3.78
N SER A 59 -14.39 14.22 -3.98
CA SER A 59 -14.02 15.49 -4.58
C SER A 59 -13.28 16.36 -3.55
N THR A 60 -11.96 16.21 -3.47
CA THR A 60 -11.09 17.01 -2.59
C THR A 60 -9.84 17.51 -3.33
N THR A 61 -9.22 18.56 -2.80
CA THR A 61 -7.86 19.01 -3.14
C THR A 61 -6.79 18.34 -2.29
N ASP A 62 -7.17 17.66 -1.21
CA ASP A 62 -6.26 17.01 -0.28
C ASP A 62 -5.59 15.78 -0.90
N PHE A 63 -4.61 15.22 -0.19
CA PHE A 63 -3.97 13.95 -0.52
C PHE A 63 -4.89 12.76 -0.22
N SER A 64 -4.60 11.63 -0.87
CA SER A 64 -5.19 10.35 -0.47
C SER A 64 -4.85 10.06 0.98
N ARG A 65 -5.77 9.40 1.69
CA ARG A 65 -5.58 9.06 3.10
C ARG A 65 -6.29 7.78 3.44
N VAL A 66 -5.78 7.12 4.47
CA VAL A 66 -6.43 5.98 5.11
C VAL A 66 -7.07 6.37 6.42
N GLN A 67 -8.19 5.73 6.73
CA GLN A 67 -8.77 5.72 8.06
C GLN A 67 -9.21 4.30 8.43
N ALA A 68 -8.70 3.78 9.53
CA ALA A 68 -9.27 2.61 10.18
C ALA A 68 -10.15 3.07 11.36
N LYS A 69 -11.24 2.35 11.63
CA LYS A 69 -12.03 2.58 12.85
C LYS A 69 -11.24 2.15 14.09
N LEU A 70 -10.51 1.04 14.00
CA LEU A 70 -9.67 0.55 15.08
C LEU A 70 -8.56 -0.36 14.56
N ALA A 71 -7.33 -0.17 15.04
CA ALA A 71 -6.26 -1.16 14.93
C ALA A 71 -6.16 -1.95 16.25
N TYR A 72 -6.01 -3.27 16.20
CA TYR A 72 -5.98 -4.12 17.39
C TYR A 72 -5.16 -5.40 17.18
N THR A 73 -4.66 -5.95 18.28
CA THR A 73 -3.91 -7.21 18.28
C THR A 73 -4.85 -8.41 18.47
N ILE A 74 -4.50 -9.53 17.85
CA ILE A 74 -5.22 -10.80 18.01
C ILE A 74 -4.29 -11.79 18.71
N PRO A 75 -4.74 -12.49 19.76
CA PRO A 75 -3.90 -13.48 20.43
C PRO A 75 -3.34 -14.51 19.44
N ARG A 76 -2.03 -14.76 19.52
CA ARG A 76 -1.24 -15.68 18.66
C ARG A 76 -0.90 -15.17 17.25
N PHE A 77 -1.30 -13.96 16.89
CA PHE A 77 -0.88 -13.30 15.66
C PHE A 77 0.13 -12.21 15.99
N ALA A 78 1.09 -12.00 15.09
CA ALA A 78 2.12 -10.99 15.27
C ALA A 78 1.69 -9.64 14.69
N SER A 79 0.80 -9.63 13.69
CA SER A 79 0.34 -8.39 13.08
C SER A 79 -0.91 -7.80 13.72
N SER A 80 -1.05 -6.49 13.54
CA SER A 80 -2.31 -5.78 13.78
C SER A 80 -3.41 -6.23 12.81
N ALA A 81 -4.65 -6.21 13.29
CA ALA A 81 -5.88 -6.28 12.51
C ALA A 81 -6.53 -4.89 12.45
N TYR A 82 -7.31 -4.61 11.40
CA TYR A 82 -7.86 -3.30 11.13
C TYR A 82 -9.38 -3.34 10.92
N ASP A 83 -10.15 -2.92 11.92
CA ASP A 83 -11.60 -2.80 11.83
C ASP A 83 -11.99 -1.55 11.03
N GLY A 84 -12.84 -1.72 10.01
CA GLY A 84 -13.40 -0.62 9.22
C GLY A 84 -12.37 0.20 8.44
N TYR A 85 -11.48 -0.47 7.69
CA TYR A 85 -10.43 0.19 6.90
C TYR A 85 -11.00 0.87 5.65
N THR A 86 -10.83 2.19 5.55
CA THR A 86 -11.32 2.99 4.43
C THR A 86 -10.17 3.76 3.78
N ILE A 87 -9.97 3.52 2.49
CA ILE A 87 -9.07 4.27 1.62
C ILE A 87 -9.88 5.40 0.98
N THR A 88 -9.44 6.64 1.19
CA THR A 88 -10.03 7.83 0.56
C THR A 88 -9.07 8.35 -0.50
N VAL A 89 -9.54 8.44 -1.75
CA VAL A 89 -8.73 8.89 -2.89
C VAL A 89 -9.40 10.08 -3.55
N ALA A 90 -8.60 11.08 -3.94
CA ALA A 90 -9.13 12.23 -4.65
C ALA A 90 -9.63 11.87 -6.04
N SER A 91 -10.87 12.24 -6.39
CA SER A 91 -11.50 11.94 -7.70
C SER A 91 -10.70 12.45 -8.90
N ARG A 92 -9.84 13.47 -8.71
CA ARG A 92 -8.93 13.94 -9.76
C ARG A 92 -7.95 12.87 -10.24
N LEU A 93 -7.53 11.95 -9.36
CA LEU A 93 -6.64 10.84 -9.73
C LEU A 93 -7.38 9.82 -10.61
N LYS A 94 -8.64 9.51 -10.30
CA LYS A 94 -9.50 8.68 -11.15
C LYS A 94 -9.61 9.21 -12.58
N LEU A 95 -9.78 10.53 -12.73
CA LEU A 95 -9.87 11.18 -14.04
C LEU A 95 -8.55 11.09 -14.84
N LEU A 96 -7.43 10.95 -14.14
CA LEU A 96 -6.11 10.74 -14.74
C LEU A 96 -5.78 9.26 -14.97
N GLY A 97 -6.69 8.34 -14.59
CA GLY A 97 -6.42 6.90 -14.61
C GLY A 97 -5.31 6.48 -13.66
N ARG A 98 -5.21 7.17 -12.52
CA ARG A 98 -4.18 6.99 -11.49
C ARG A 98 -4.79 6.23 -10.31
N ASP A 99 -4.59 4.92 -10.33
CA ASP A 99 -5.06 4.02 -9.26
C ASP A 99 -3.89 3.57 -8.36
N ASP A 100 -2.66 3.94 -8.70
CA ASP A 100 -1.45 3.66 -7.93
C ASP A 100 -1.51 4.15 -6.46
N ALA A 101 -2.25 5.23 -6.18
CA ALA A 101 -2.49 5.67 -4.82
C ALA A 101 -3.32 4.65 -4.03
N ILE A 102 -4.27 3.95 -4.65
CA ILE A 102 -5.00 2.85 -3.99
C ILE A 102 -4.04 1.71 -3.68
N ILE A 103 -3.15 1.37 -4.62
CA ILE A 103 -2.16 0.32 -4.44
C ILE A 103 -1.24 0.61 -3.25
N HIS A 104 -0.77 1.85 -3.10
CA HIS A 104 0.01 2.30 -1.94
C HIS A 104 -0.73 2.05 -0.63
N GLU A 105 -1.98 2.51 -0.52
CA GLU A 105 -2.77 2.36 0.69
C GLU A 105 -3.18 0.89 0.96
N CYS A 106 -3.36 0.08 -0.08
CA CYS A 106 -3.53 -1.37 0.06
C CYS A 106 -2.30 -2.03 0.68
N VAL A 107 -1.08 -1.53 0.43
CA VAL A 107 0.11 -2.05 1.11
C VAL A 107 0.03 -1.77 2.60
N HIS A 108 -0.34 -0.56 3.00
CA HIS A 108 -0.53 -0.25 4.42
C HIS A 108 -1.56 -1.15 5.10
N PHE A 109 -2.61 -1.53 4.38
CA PHE A 109 -3.56 -2.52 4.85
C PHE A 109 -2.99 -3.93 4.95
N LEU A 110 -2.07 -4.34 4.06
CA LEU A 110 -1.59 -5.73 3.93
C LEU A 110 -0.26 -5.99 4.62
N GLN A 111 0.54 -4.98 4.89
CA GLN A 111 1.87 -5.11 5.45
C GLN A 111 1.84 -5.71 6.85
N HIS A 112 2.80 -6.58 7.14
CA HIS A 112 3.05 -7.04 8.50
C HIS A 112 3.53 -5.85 9.33
N VAL A 113 2.72 -5.35 10.25
CA VAL A 113 3.10 -4.31 11.23
C VAL A 113 2.67 -4.76 12.62
N THR A 114 3.60 -4.66 13.57
CA THR A 114 3.37 -4.87 15.00
C THR A 114 2.81 -3.61 15.66
N ALA A 115 2.16 -3.74 16.82
CA ALA A 115 1.65 -2.58 17.56
C ALA A 115 2.78 -1.63 18.00
N GLU A 116 3.95 -2.17 18.30
CA GLU A 116 5.15 -1.41 18.66
C GLU A 116 5.65 -0.57 17.48
N GLU A 117 5.76 -1.16 16.28
CA GLU A 117 6.17 -0.43 15.08
C GLU A 117 5.19 0.71 14.75
N GLU A 118 3.88 0.44 14.82
CA GLU A 118 2.84 1.46 14.61
C GLU A 118 3.00 2.65 15.57
N SER A 119 3.31 2.38 16.85
CA SER A 119 3.49 3.43 17.86
C SER A 119 4.75 4.29 17.66
N SER A 120 5.71 3.78 16.88
CA SER A 120 6.97 4.47 16.56
C SER A 120 6.97 5.15 15.19
N TYR A 121 5.84 5.11 14.48
CA TYR A 121 5.71 5.67 13.15
C TYR A 121 5.96 7.18 13.16
N VAL A 122 6.83 7.62 12.26
CA VAL A 122 7.15 9.03 12.06
C VAL A 122 6.25 9.58 10.97
N ASP A 123 5.35 10.49 11.33
CA ASP A 123 4.48 11.17 10.37
C ASP A 123 5.26 12.13 9.46
N TYR A 124 4.80 12.25 8.22
CA TYR A 124 5.32 13.27 7.31
C TYR A 124 4.89 14.67 7.76
N ASN A 125 5.86 15.56 7.93
CA ASN A 125 5.65 16.94 8.39
C ASN A 125 5.95 18.01 7.33
N GLY A 126 6.16 17.61 6.08
CA GLY A 126 6.54 18.52 4.99
C GLY A 126 8.06 18.67 4.77
N ASN A 127 8.87 18.41 5.79
CA ASN A 127 10.33 18.65 5.75
C ASN A 127 11.18 17.38 5.98
N ASN A 128 10.57 16.29 6.46
CA ASN A 128 11.25 15.05 6.82
C ASN A 128 11.08 13.92 5.77
N TYR A 129 10.83 14.25 4.49
CA TYR A 129 10.45 13.26 3.49
C TYR A 129 11.39 12.04 3.45
N ARG A 130 12.71 12.26 3.45
CA ARG A 130 13.70 11.17 3.42
C ARG A 130 13.63 10.26 4.64
N GLU A 131 13.43 10.83 5.82
CA GLU A 131 13.26 10.07 7.07
C GLU A 131 11.95 9.28 7.01
N TYR A 132 10.86 9.96 6.65
CA TYR A 132 9.54 9.37 6.45
C TYR A 132 9.58 8.15 5.53
N VAL A 133 10.10 8.29 4.29
CA VAL A 133 10.16 7.17 3.32
C VAL A 133 11.25 6.13 3.60
N SER A 134 12.15 6.39 4.55
CA SER A 134 13.16 5.40 4.96
C SER A 134 12.60 4.37 5.94
N GLN A 135 11.44 4.64 6.53
CA GLN A 135 10.70 3.68 7.34
C GLN A 135 10.28 2.50 6.47
N ARG A 136 10.36 1.28 7.01
CA ARG A 136 10.00 0.06 6.28
C ARG A 136 8.61 0.15 5.67
N THR A 137 7.64 0.65 6.43
CA THR A 137 6.23 0.75 6.03
C THR A 137 6.04 1.59 4.77
N GLU A 138 6.62 2.79 4.75
CA GLU A 138 6.58 3.70 3.60
C GLU A 138 7.42 3.21 2.43
N LEU A 139 8.58 2.61 2.72
CA LEU A 139 9.48 2.07 1.70
C LEU A 139 8.81 0.92 0.95
N GLU A 140 8.18 -0.01 1.66
CA GLU A 140 7.41 -1.12 1.06
C GLU A 140 6.24 -0.58 0.23
N ALA A 141 5.45 0.36 0.78
CA ALA A 141 4.30 0.95 0.11
C ALA A 141 4.67 1.65 -1.20
N HIS A 142 5.70 2.49 -1.19
CA HIS A 142 6.16 3.18 -2.40
C HIS A 142 6.80 2.23 -3.42
N LEU A 143 7.55 1.20 -3.00
CA LEU A 143 8.15 0.26 -3.97
C LEU A 143 7.09 -0.56 -4.70
N VAL A 144 6.02 -0.99 -4.02
CA VAL A 144 4.88 -1.66 -4.65
C VAL A 144 4.11 -0.71 -5.57
N GLN A 145 3.87 0.54 -5.14
CA GLN A 145 3.26 1.58 -5.98
C GLN A 145 4.05 1.79 -7.27
N ILE A 146 5.38 1.91 -7.19
CA ILE A 146 6.25 2.09 -8.36
C ILE A 146 6.23 0.84 -9.26
N ALA A 147 6.26 -0.36 -8.68
CA ALA A 147 6.16 -1.60 -9.45
C ALA A 147 4.83 -1.67 -10.23
N TYR A 148 3.72 -1.30 -9.59
CA TYR A 148 2.41 -1.20 -10.25
C TYR A 148 2.42 -0.20 -11.42
N ILE A 149 2.94 1.01 -11.21
CA ILE A 149 3.01 2.02 -12.28
C ILE A 149 3.80 1.51 -13.49
N ILE A 150 4.87 0.75 -13.25
CA ILE A 150 5.72 0.19 -14.31
C ILE A 150 5.00 -0.92 -15.10
N GLU A 151 4.19 -1.72 -14.42
CA GLU A 151 3.50 -2.89 -14.99
C GLU A 151 2.15 -2.52 -15.65
N ALA A 152 1.39 -1.61 -15.04
CA ALA A 152 0.00 -1.33 -15.41
C ALA A 152 -0.24 0.10 -15.97
N GLU A 153 0.54 1.11 -15.56
CA GLU A 153 0.31 2.52 -15.93
C GLU A 153 1.33 3.04 -16.97
N SER A 154 1.51 2.31 -18.07
CA SER A 154 2.52 2.61 -19.11
C SER A 154 2.47 4.05 -19.64
N LYS A 155 1.26 4.60 -19.85
CA LYS A 155 1.07 5.99 -20.30
C LYS A 155 1.55 7.02 -19.29
N TRP A 156 1.32 6.80 -18.00
CA TRP A 156 1.77 7.71 -16.94
C TRP A 156 3.28 7.65 -16.80
N LEU A 157 3.84 6.43 -16.81
CA LEU A 157 5.28 6.20 -16.79
C LEU A 157 5.99 6.96 -17.93
N GLU A 158 5.45 6.89 -19.14
CA GLU A 158 5.98 7.58 -20.33
C GLU A 158 5.92 9.10 -20.25
N GLN A 159 4.95 9.66 -19.52
CA GLN A 159 4.85 11.11 -19.31
C GLN A 159 5.87 11.62 -18.29
N LYS A 160 6.33 10.77 -17.39
CA LYS A 160 7.18 11.16 -16.26
C LYS A 160 8.64 10.81 -16.43
N LEU A 161 8.93 9.68 -17.08
CA LEU A 161 10.28 9.17 -17.23
C LEU A 161 10.65 9.01 -18.71
N ASP A 162 11.82 9.52 -19.09
CA ASP A 162 12.41 9.21 -20.38
C ASP A 162 12.83 7.72 -20.48
N GLN A 163 13.23 7.28 -21.67
CA GLN A 163 13.62 5.88 -21.88
C GLN A 163 14.80 5.42 -21.02
N GLY A 164 15.81 6.28 -20.81
CA GLY A 164 16.97 5.97 -19.99
C GLY A 164 16.62 5.87 -18.51
N GLN A 165 15.79 6.79 -18.01
CA GLN A 165 15.28 6.76 -16.65
C GLN A 165 14.42 5.53 -16.39
N ARG A 166 13.53 5.15 -17.33
CA ARG A 166 12.71 3.93 -17.22
C ARG A 166 13.58 2.67 -17.13
N ALA A 167 14.60 2.55 -17.98
CA ALA A 167 15.53 1.44 -17.94
C ALA A 167 16.27 1.36 -16.60
N ARG A 168 16.76 2.51 -16.11
CA ARG A 168 17.44 2.61 -14.81
C ARG A 168 16.54 2.21 -13.64
N VAL A 169 15.30 2.69 -13.59
CA VAL A 169 14.36 2.34 -12.51
C VAL A 169 14.07 0.84 -12.52
N ARG A 170 13.84 0.23 -13.70
CA ARG A 170 13.63 -1.22 -13.82
C ARG A 170 14.84 -2.02 -13.34
N GLU A 171 16.05 -1.65 -13.76
CA GLU A 171 17.28 -2.31 -13.31
C GLU A 171 17.44 -2.21 -11.78
N MET A 172 17.14 -1.06 -11.20
CA MET A 172 17.21 -0.87 -9.76
C MET A 172 16.17 -1.68 -9.00
N ILE A 173 14.94 -1.84 -9.52
CA ILE A 173 13.92 -2.73 -8.94
C ILE A 173 14.40 -4.18 -8.99
N ASP A 174 14.96 -4.63 -10.12
CA ASP A 174 15.50 -6.00 -10.22
C ASP A 174 16.68 -6.22 -9.27
N ARG A 175 17.52 -5.19 -9.09
CA ARG A 175 18.59 -5.21 -8.08
C ARG A 175 18.02 -5.27 -6.67
N PHE A 176 16.97 -4.49 -6.37
CA PHE A 176 16.29 -4.54 -5.08
C PHE A 176 15.72 -5.93 -4.81
N ARG A 177 14.97 -6.51 -5.76
CA ARG A 177 14.41 -7.88 -5.68
C ARG A 177 15.47 -8.94 -5.35
N LYS A 178 16.69 -8.80 -5.87
CA LYS A 178 17.79 -9.75 -5.65
C LYS A 178 18.53 -9.55 -4.33
N THR A 179 18.59 -8.32 -3.83
CA THR A 179 19.49 -7.95 -2.72
C THR A 179 18.76 -7.55 -1.45
N HIS A 180 17.48 -7.21 -1.54
CA HIS A 180 16.67 -6.56 -0.50
C HIS A 180 17.40 -5.37 0.15
N ASN A 181 18.26 -4.69 -0.61
CA ASN A 181 19.04 -3.56 -0.10
C ASN A 181 18.17 -2.31 -0.03
N THR A 182 17.82 -1.91 1.20
CA THR A 182 16.95 -0.75 1.46
C THR A 182 17.49 0.57 0.91
N ASN A 183 18.82 0.74 0.80
CA ASN A 183 19.39 1.93 0.17
C ASN A 183 19.10 2.00 -1.34
N VAL A 184 19.05 0.83 -2.01
CA VAL A 184 18.61 0.76 -3.41
C VAL A 184 17.14 1.15 -3.49
N GLY A 185 16.30 0.60 -2.61
CA GLY A 185 14.87 0.93 -2.50
C GLY A 185 14.63 2.44 -2.32
N LEU A 186 15.30 3.04 -1.33
CA LEU A 186 15.21 4.47 -1.06
C LEU A 186 15.66 5.31 -2.27
N THR A 187 16.72 4.90 -2.96
CA THR A 187 17.19 5.62 -4.16
C THR A 187 16.14 5.57 -5.29
N ILE A 188 15.44 4.44 -5.47
CA ILE A 188 14.36 4.32 -6.44
C ILE A 188 13.24 5.32 -6.12
N ILE A 189 12.81 5.35 -4.85
CA ILE A 189 11.73 6.24 -4.37
C ILE A 189 12.10 7.71 -4.60
N LEU A 190 13.32 8.11 -4.22
CA LEU A 190 13.77 9.50 -4.38
C LEU A 190 13.81 9.93 -5.85
N ILE A 191 14.31 9.07 -6.75
CA ILE A 191 14.28 9.35 -8.20
C ILE A 191 12.84 9.52 -8.69
N CYS A 192 11.95 8.58 -8.33
CA CYS A 192 10.56 8.61 -8.76
C CYS A 192 9.85 9.86 -8.21
N LYS A 193 10.17 10.28 -6.98
CA LYS A 193 9.65 11.50 -6.38
C LYS A 193 10.09 12.76 -7.12
N GLU A 194 11.39 12.89 -7.41
CA GLU A 194 11.96 14.05 -8.12
C GLU A 194 11.35 14.22 -9.52
N THR A 195 11.01 13.11 -10.18
CA THR A 195 10.34 13.12 -11.50
C THR A 195 8.82 13.31 -11.43
N GLY A 196 8.24 13.32 -10.23
CA GLY A 196 6.79 13.40 -10.01
C GLY A 196 6.03 12.17 -10.51
N LEU A 197 6.69 11.00 -10.55
CA LEU A 197 6.03 9.72 -10.79
C LEU A 197 5.09 9.38 -9.61
N ILE A 198 5.59 9.63 -8.38
CA ILE A 198 4.90 9.51 -7.08
C ILE A 198 5.02 10.81 -6.25
#